data_AF-A0A552WK57-F1
#
_entry.id   AF-A0A552WK57-F1
#
_cell.length_a   1.000
_cell.length_b   1.000
_cell.length_c   1.000
_cell.angle_alpha   90.00
_cell.angle_beta   90.00
_cell.angle_gamma   90.00
#
_symmetry.space_group_name_H-M   'P 1'
#
loop_
_entity.id
_entity.type
_entity.pdbx_description
1 polymer ?
#
loop_
_entity_poly.entity_id
_entity_poly.type
_entity_poly.pdbx_seq_one_letter_code
_entity_poly.pdbx_strand_id
1 'polypeptide(L)'
;MSIPARTRRDDAPGARGDVLTALRDGASPAAAAARTGRDPALVDVMVDHYRRLGLVADPGCSGPCAGAQTETLPPGCRGCPLAG
;
A
#
# COMPACT_ATOMS: atom_id res chain seq x y z
N MET A 1 -30.35 3.58 30.65
CA MET A 1 -28.93 3.34 30.27
C MET A 1 -28.81 3.58 28.78
N SER A 2 -28.36 4.76 28.38
CA SER A 2 -28.24 5.15 26.97
C SER A 2 -26.85 4.78 26.46
N ILE A 3 -26.80 3.94 25.43
CA ILE A 3 -25.58 3.61 24.70
C ILE A 3 -25.26 4.83 23.82
N PRO A 4 -24.10 5.51 23.97
CA PRO A 4 -23.75 6.59 23.07
C PRO A 4 -23.56 6.03 21.66
N ALA A 5 -24.21 6.67 20.69
CA ALA A 5 -24.05 6.37 19.27
C ALA A 5 -22.57 6.56 18.91
N ARG A 6 -21.85 5.46 18.69
CA ARG A 6 -20.48 5.47 18.16
C ARG A 6 -20.48 6.30 16.87
N THR A 7 -19.84 7.46 16.92
CA THR A 7 -19.63 8.32 15.78
C THR A 7 -18.76 7.58 14.77
N ARG A 8 -19.39 6.88 13.82
CA ARG A 8 -18.76 6.38 12.60
C ARG A 8 -18.36 7.58 11.73
N ARG A 9 -17.28 8.28 12.05
CA ARG A 9 -16.77 9.38 11.20
C ARG A 9 -15.27 9.60 11.20
N ASP A 10 -14.47 8.67 11.74
CA ASP A 10 -13.00 8.78 11.69
C ASP A 10 -12.33 7.83 10.68
N ASP A 11 -13.08 6.92 10.06
CA ASP A 11 -12.62 6.15 8.89
C ASP A 11 -12.75 7.02 7.62
N ALA A 12 -11.96 8.10 7.53
CA ALA A 12 -11.94 8.93 6.35
C ALA A 12 -11.41 8.11 5.15
N PRO A 13 -12.19 7.91 4.06
CA PRO A 13 -11.66 7.32 2.83
C PRO A 13 -10.44 8.09 2.27
N GLY A 14 -10.27 9.36 2.64
CA GLY A 14 -9.06 10.15 2.35
C GLY A 14 -7.80 9.67 3.08
N ALA A 15 -7.91 9.20 4.32
CA ALA A 15 -6.76 8.81 5.15
C ALA A 15 -5.91 7.68 4.53
N ARG A 16 -6.58 6.72 3.88
CA ARG A 16 -5.92 5.62 3.16
C ARG A 16 -5.35 6.08 1.83
N GLY A 17 -6.09 6.96 1.15
CA GLY A 17 -5.67 7.59 -0.11
C GLY A 17 -4.38 8.38 0.03
N ASP A 18 -4.23 9.17 1.09
CA ASP A 18 -3.06 10.04 1.30
C ASP A 18 -1.77 9.24 1.46
N VAL A 19 -1.82 8.11 2.19
CA VAL A 19 -0.68 7.20 2.34
C VAL A 19 -0.35 6.52 1.01
N LEU A 20 -1.35 6.03 0.28
CA LEU A 20 -1.13 5.39 -1.02
C LEU A 20 -0.54 6.35 -2.05
N THR A 21 -1.02 7.59 -2.10
CA THR A 21 -0.48 8.64 -2.97
C THR A 21 0.98 8.92 -2.64
N ALA A 22 1.31 9.12 -1.35
CA ALA A 22 2.70 9.33 -0.94
C ALA A 22 3.62 8.16 -1.35
N LEU A 23 3.16 6.91 -1.20
CA LEU A 23 3.91 5.72 -1.61
C LEU A 23 4.09 5.63 -3.13
N ARG A 24 3.06 6.00 -3.92
CA ARG A 24 3.13 6.05 -5.39
C ARG A 24 4.06 7.15 -5.90
N ASP A 25 4.16 8.25 -5.17
CA ASP A 25 5.13 9.32 -5.43
C ASP A 25 6.57 8.93 -5.05
N GLY A 26 6.79 7.69 -4.59
CA GLY A 26 8.09 7.14 -4.24
C GLY A 26 8.55 7.47 -2.82
N ALA A 27 7.67 7.96 -1.94
CA ALA A 27 8.02 8.11 -0.53
C ALA A 27 8.28 6.76 0.12
N SER A 28 9.29 6.69 0.99
CA SER A 28 9.47 5.52 1.86
C SER A 28 8.32 5.42 2.86
N PRO A 29 8.04 4.22 3.45
CA PRO A 29 7.01 4.06 4.46
C PRO A 29 7.15 5.03 5.65
N ALA A 30 8.37 5.24 6.13
CA ALA A 30 8.67 6.20 7.20
C ALA A 30 8.35 7.65 6.78
N ALA A 31 8.68 8.04 5.54
CA ALA A 31 8.36 9.36 5.01
C ALA A 31 6.85 9.54 4.79
N ALA A 32 6.15 8.50 4.34
CA ALA A 32 4.69 8.50 4.20
C ALA A 32 3.99 8.67 5.55
N ALA A 33 4.46 7.97 6.59
CA ALA A 33 3.95 8.11 7.96
C ALA A 33 4.14 9.54 8.49
N ALA A 34 5.34 10.10 8.33
CA ALA A 34 5.64 11.47 8.75
C ALA A 34 4.78 12.52 8.01
N ARG A 35 4.62 12.37 6.68
CA ARG A 35 3.83 13.29 5.85
C ARG A 35 2.34 13.25 6.16
N THR A 36 1.82 12.08 6.48
CA THR A 36 0.38 11.87 6.73
C THR A 36 0.02 11.96 8.21
N GLY A 37 1.01 12.17 9.09
CA GLY A 37 0.83 12.22 10.54
C GLY A 37 0.30 10.89 11.10
N ARG A 38 0.67 9.77 10.49
CA ARG A 38 0.16 8.44 10.84
C ARG A 38 1.16 7.64 11.67
N ASP A 39 0.61 6.74 12.47
CA ASP A 39 1.40 5.78 13.22
C ASP A 39 2.22 4.90 12.25
N PRO A 40 3.54 4.74 12.47
CA PRO A 40 4.39 3.95 11.58
C PRO A 40 3.95 2.48 11.45
N ALA A 41 3.51 1.84 12.53
CA ALA A 41 3.09 0.44 12.48
C ALA A 41 1.81 0.27 11.67
N LEU A 42 0.88 1.25 11.75
CA LEU A 42 -0.27 1.29 10.86
C LEU A 42 0.13 1.43 9.39
N VAL A 43 1.09 2.32 9.09
CA VAL A 43 1.58 2.50 7.71
C VAL A 43 2.23 1.22 7.19
N ASP A 44 2.96 0.47 8.00
CA ASP A 44 3.54 -0.81 7.59
C ASP A 44 2.46 -1.84 7.21
N VAL A 45 1.38 -1.95 7.99
CA VAL A 45 0.23 -2.81 7.64
C VAL A 45 -0.44 -2.35 6.35
N MET A 46 -0.56 -1.04 6.14
CA MET A 46 -1.12 -0.48 4.92
C MET A 46 -0.23 -0.76 3.70
N VAL A 47 1.10 -0.66 3.85
CA VAL A 47 2.06 -1.00 2.80
C VAL A 47 1.96 -2.48 2.42
N ASP A 48 1.91 -3.39 3.40
CA ASP A 48 1.70 -4.82 3.14
C ASP A 48 0.38 -5.05 2.38
N HIS A 49 -0.70 -4.43 2.84
CA HIS A 49 -2.00 -4.49 2.17
C HIS A 49 -1.94 -3.98 0.72
N TYR A 50 -1.31 -2.83 0.48
CA TYR A 50 -1.19 -2.25 -0.86
C TYR A 50 -0.29 -3.07 -1.79
N ARG A 51 0.74 -3.73 -1.27
CA ARG A 51 1.56 -4.67 -2.04
C ARG A 51 0.77 -5.91 -2.44
N ARG A 52 -0.03 -6.48 -1.52
CA ARG A 52 -0.93 -7.60 -1.84
C ARG A 52 -1.99 -7.24 -2.88
N LEU A 53 -2.41 -5.98 -2.92
CA LEU A 53 -3.31 -5.44 -3.93
C LEU A 53 -2.61 -4.99 -5.23
N GLY A 54 -1.28 -5.05 -5.30
CA GLY A 54 -0.51 -4.59 -6.46
C GLY A 54 -0.48 -3.06 -6.65
N LEU A 55 -0.87 -2.28 -5.65
CA LEU A 55 -0.95 -0.82 -5.76
C LEU A 55 0.40 -0.12 -5.48
N VAL A 56 1.34 -0.83 -4.85
CA VAL A 56 2.70 -0.40 -4.52
C VAL A 56 3.66 -1.54 -4.86
N ALA A 57 4.80 -1.23 -5.48
CA ALA A 57 5.79 -2.24 -5.86
C ALA A 57 6.41 -2.91 -4.62
N ASP A 58 6.63 -4.22 -4.73
CA ASP A 58 7.46 -4.94 -3.77
C ASP A 58 8.94 -4.66 -4.10
N PRO A 59 9.78 -4.31 -3.11
CA PRO A 59 11.21 -4.06 -3.36
C PRO A 59 11.96 -5.32 -3.87
N GLY A 60 11.46 -6.52 -3.56
CA GLY A 60 11.94 -7.78 -4.13
C GLY A 60 11.52 -8.01 -5.58
N CYS A 61 10.61 -7.18 -6.11
CA CYS A 61 10.07 -7.22 -7.47
C CYS A 61 10.44 -5.95 -8.25
N SER A 62 11.72 -5.60 -8.23
CA SER A 62 12.27 -4.47 -8.98
C SER A 62 12.77 -4.91 -10.37
N GLY A 63 12.74 -3.99 -11.35
CA GLY A 63 13.24 -4.23 -12.71
C GLY A 63 12.16 -4.72 -13.70
N PRO A 64 12.49 -5.55 -14.71
CA PRO A 64 11.60 -5.90 -15.82
C PRO A 64 10.35 -6.70 -15.42
N CYS A 65 10.24 -7.06 -14.13
CA CYS A 65 9.08 -7.72 -13.54
C CYS A 65 7.96 -6.73 -13.15
N ALA A 66 8.25 -5.44 -13.00
CA ALA A 66 7.27 -4.44 -12.60
C ALA A 66 6.29 -4.18 -13.76
N GLY A 67 5.07 -4.73 -13.67
CA GLY A 67 4.02 -4.59 -14.69
C GLY A 67 4.02 -5.66 -15.79
N ALA A 68 4.79 -6.74 -15.62
CA ALA A 68 4.75 -7.87 -16.52
C ALA A 68 3.47 -8.68 -16.28
N GLN A 69 2.60 -8.73 -17.29
CA GLN A 69 1.33 -9.44 -17.22
C GLN A 69 1.59 -10.95 -17.04
N THR A 70 0.72 -11.65 -16.31
CA THR A 70 0.89 -13.06 -15.91
C THR A 70 1.27 -14.01 -17.05
N GLU A 71 0.83 -13.67 -18.27
CA GLU A 71 0.97 -14.47 -19.48
C GLU A 71 2.37 -14.44 -20.11
N THR A 72 3.22 -13.47 -19.76
CA THR A 72 4.59 -13.37 -20.30
C THR A 72 5.58 -12.99 -19.19
N LEU A 73 5.45 -13.63 -18.04
CA LEU A 73 6.29 -13.36 -16.89
C LEU A 73 7.65 -14.08 -17.04
N PRO A 74 8.80 -13.37 -17.08
CA PRO A 74 10.12 -13.99 -17.16
C PRO A 74 10.34 -14.97 -15.99
N PRO A 75 11.15 -16.03 -16.16
CA PRO A 75 11.34 -17.04 -15.12
C PRO A 75 11.87 -16.49 -13.79
N GLY A 76 12.60 -15.37 -13.82
CA GLY A 76 13.08 -14.66 -12.62
C GLY A 76 12.02 -13.78 -11.92
N CYS A 77 10.84 -13.62 -12.51
CA CYS A 77 9.75 -12.81 -11.99
C CYS A 77 8.63 -13.67 -11.37
N ARG A 78 8.75 -15.01 -11.44
CA ARG A 78 7.81 -15.95 -10.82
C ARG A 78 7.85 -15.81 -9.29
N GLY A 79 6.82 -15.20 -8.72
CA GLY A 79 6.73 -14.88 -7.28
C GLY A 79 6.35 -13.43 -7.00
N CYS A 80 6.40 -12.57 -8.02
CA CYS A 80 6.00 -11.18 -7.87
C CYS A 80 4.49 -10.99 -7.99
N PRO A 81 3.83 -10.31 -7.03
CA PRO A 81 2.37 -10.14 -7.02
C PRO A 81 1.83 -9.16 -8.08
N LEU A 82 2.60 -8.80 -9.11
CA LEU A 82 2.18 -8.00 -10.25
C LEU A 82 2.34 -8.74 -11.57
N ALA A 83 1.97 -10.02 -11.53
CA ALA A 83 1.67 -10.82 -12.70
C ALA A 83 0.18 -10.63 -13.04
N GLY A 84 -0.18 -9.45 -13.55
CA GLY A 84 -1.58 -9.07 -13.84
C GLY A 84 -1.73 -7.57 -14.00
#